data_AF-A0A0G0WU17-F1
#
_entry.id   AF-A0A0G0WU17-F1
#
_cell.length_a   1.000
_cell.length_b   1.000
_cell.length_c   1.000
_cell.angle_alpha   90.00
_cell.angle_beta   90.00
_cell.angle_gamma   90.00
#
_symmetry.space_group_name_H-M   'P 1'
#
loop_
_entity.id
_entity.type
_entity.pdbx_description
1 polymer ?
#
loop_
_entity_poly.entity_id
_entity_poly.type
_entity_poly.pdbx_seq_one_letter_code
_entity_poly.pdbx_strand_id
1 'polypeptide(L)'
;MAVTEFSAALNQVATERGIPVESVLESIRVALASAYKRDRKDVGEDVEIEDITVDLNTDTGEVRIIKDKKDVTPAGFGRIAAQTAKQVILQKIRETEKDVIIEEYKSKLGTIMSGTVFRIENGVIILDLGKAHGILPQSEQVEAEQYRLNQRLKVFIKDIKETSRGTEIIVSRADPDFIKKLFEQEVPEIASGGKLIRSEAVLVKKVSASNPLSAKFLVRRSILFPIPQVPRNSLLQVYPRPV
;
A
#
# COMPACT_ATOMS: atom_id res chain seq x y z
N MET A 1 -37.51 21.47 13.22
CA MET A 1 -37.21 20.76 11.96
C MET A 1 -36.85 19.34 12.34
N ALA A 2 -37.65 18.35 11.93
CA ALA A 2 -37.37 16.96 12.24
C ALA A 2 -36.16 16.55 11.41
N VAL A 3 -35.01 16.35 12.07
CA VAL A 3 -33.87 15.69 11.44
C VAL A 3 -34.34 14.27 11.15
N THR A 4 -34.49 13.95 9.87
CA THR A 4 -34.96 12.65 9.41
C THR A 4 -33.90 11.57 9.63
N GLU A 5 -34.31 10.30 9.72
CA GLU A 5 -33.38 9.18 9.94
C GLU A 5 -32.28 9.11 8.87
N PHE A 6 -32.59 9.48 7.62
CA PHE A 6 -31.63 9.43 6.52
C PHE A 6 -30.54 10.51 6.64
N SER A 7 -30.93 11.77 6.85
CA SER A 7 -29.98 12.87 7.03
C SER A 7 -29.12 12.69 8.28
N ALA A 8 -29.72 12.23 9.40
CA ALA A 8 -28.99 11.92 10.62
C ALA A 8 -27.96 10.79 10.41
N ALA A 9 -28.36 9.69 9.78
CA ALA A 9 -27.49 8.55 9.52
C ALA A 9 -26.35 8.92 8.55
N LEU A 10 -26.65 9.67 7.48
CA LEU A 10 -25.64 10.12 6.52
C LEU A 10 -24.62 11.04 7.18
N ASN A 11 -25.09 12.02 7.96
CA ASN A 11 -24.22 12.93 8.70
C ASN A 11 -23.35 12.18 9.71
N GLN A 12 -23.90 11.19 10.41
CA GLN A 12 -23.13 10.38 11.36
C GLN A 12 -22.01 9.61 10.65
N VAL A 13 -22.34 8.86 9.60
CA VAL A 13 -21.36 8.05 8.86
C VAL A 13 -20.28 8.92 8.21
N ALA A 14 -20.69 10.07 7.64
CA ALA A 14 -19.77 11.02 7.03
C ALA A 14 -18.83 11.65 8.07
N THR A 15 -19.35 12.06 9.22
CA THR A 15 -18.56 12.72 10.29
C THR A 15 -17.59 11.74 10.96
N GLU A 16 -18.04 10.52 11.27
CA GLU A 16 -17.17 9.48 11.88
C GLU A 16 -15.95 9.15 11.01
N ARG A 17 -16.09 9.29 9.69
CA ARG A 17 -15.05 8.94 8.72
C ARG A 17 -14.33 10.16 8.12
N GLY A 18 -14.68 11.37 8.56
CA GLY A 18 -14.06 12.61 8.10
C GLY A 18 -14.37 12.96 6.64
N ILE A 19 -15.51 12.50 6.10
CA ILE A 19 -15.91 12.72 4.71
C ILE A 19 -16.93 13.86 4.66
N PRO A 20 -16.79 14.85 3.76
CA PRO A 20 -17.80 15.88 3.60
C PRO A 20 -19.09 15.29 3.01
N VAL A 21 -20.21 15.56 3.66
CA VAL A 21 -21.54 15.04 3.29
C VAL A 21 -21.90 15.37 1.84
N GLU A 22 -21.57 16.57 1.37
CA GLU A 22 -21.85 17.00 0.00
C GLU A 22 -21.15 16.11 -1.04
N SER A 23 -19.90 15.71 -0.80
CA SER A 23 -19.17 14.82 -1.71
C SER A 23 -19.82 13.43 -1.80
N VAL A 24 -20.39 12.96 -0.70
CA VAL A 24 -21.14 11.70 -0.67
C VAL A 24 -22.44 11.84 -1.48
N LEU A 25 -23.18 12.92 -1.29
CA LEU A 25 -24.42 13.20 -2.04
C LEU A 25 -24.16 13.32 -3.55
N GLU A 26 -23.11 14.02 -3.96
CA GLU A 26 -22.70 14.12 -5.35
C GLU A 26 -22.38 12.75 -5.96
N SER A 27 -21.60 11.94 -5.25
CA SER A 27 -21.26 10.58 -5.67
C SER A 27 -22.51 9.70 -5.81
N ILE A 28 -23.47 9.85 -4.90
CA ILE A 28 -24.76 9.14 -4.98
C ILE A 28 -25.54 9.59 -6.22
N ARG A 29 -25.65 10.90 -6.50
CA ARG A 29 -26.35 11.41 -7.70
C ARG A 29 -25.78 10.82 -8.99
N VAL A 30 -24.46 10.82 -9.16
CA VAL A 30 -23.77 10.25 -10.34
C VAL A 30 -24.01 8.75 -10.47
N ALA A 31 -23.93 8.02 -9.36
CA ALA A 31 -24.16 6.58 -9.35
C ALA A 31 -25.63 6.23 -9.66
N LEU A 32 -26.59 7.02 -9.18
CA LEU A 32 -28.01 6.85 -9.47
C LEU A 32 -28.32 7.12 -10.94
N ALA A 33 -27.73 8.15 -11.55
CA ALA A 33 -27.86 8.39 -12.99
C ALA A 33 -27.32 7.20 -13.81
N SER A 34 -26.17 6.67 -13.39
CA SER A 34 -25.56 5.48 -14.01
C SER A 34 -26.43 4.22 -13.82
N ALA A 35 -27.01 4.04 -12.64
CA ALA A 35 -27.91 2.92 -12.34
C ALA A 35 -29.19 2.99 -13.18
N TYR A 36 -29.75 4.18 -13.35
CA TYR A 36 -30.91 4.41 -14.22
C TYR A 36 -30.61 4.14 -15.69
N LYS A 37 -29.46 4.61 -16.21
CA LYS A 37 -29.02 4.29 -17.57
C LYS A 37 -28.96 2.78 -17.80
N ARG A 38 -28.42 2.03 -16.83
CA ARG A 38 -28.35 0.56 -16.93
C ARG A 38 -29.73 -0.08 -16.93
N ASP A 39 -30.61 0.33 -16.02
CA ASP A 39 -31.98 -0.18 -15.92
C ASP A 39 -32.77 0.05 -17.22
N ARG A 40 -32.63 1.23 -17.84
CA ARG A 40 -33.29 1.55 -19.13
C ARG A 40 -32.69 0.82 -20.32
N LYS A 41 -31.36 0.64 -20.33
CA LYS A 41 -30.68 -0.14 -21.36
C LYS A 41 -31.13 -1.61 -21.36
N ASP A 42 -31.40 -2.19 -20.20
CA ASP A 42 -31.93 -3.56 -20.08
C ASP A 42 -33.34 -3.69 -20.68
N VAL A 43 -34.06 -2.58 -20.82
CA VAL A 43 -35.39 -2.48 -21.45
C VAL A 43 -35.29 -2.06 -22.94
N GLY A 44 -34.07 -1.85 -23.46
CA GLY A 44 -33.82 -1.49 -24.86
C GLY A 44 -33.90 0.02 -25.16
N GLU A 45 -33.91 0.88 -24.14
CA GLU A 45 -33.88 2.33 -24.28
C GLU A 45 -32.47 2.86 -23.99
N ASP A 46 -31.81 3.43 -25.00
CA ASP A 46 -30.54 4.11 -24.83
C ASP A 46 -30.78 5.54 -24.31
N VAL A 47 -30.41 5.78 -23.06
CA VAL A 47 -30.48 7.11 -22.44
C VAL A 47 -29.07 7.59 -22.13
N GLU A 48 -28.76 8.83 -22.50
CA GLU A 48 -27.48 9.45 -22.13
C GLU A 48 -27.52 10.05 -20.73
N ILE A 49 -26.38 9.99 -20.03
CA ILE A 49 -26.26 10.44 -18.63
C ILE A 49 -26.46 11.96 -18.54
N GLU A 50 -26.05 12.68 -19.59
CA GLU A 50 -26.10 14.15 -19.68
C GLU A 50 -27.54 14.70 -19.72
N ASP A 51 -28.51 13.89 -20.16
CA ASP A 51 -29.92 14.28 -20.26
C ASP A 51 -30.69 14.09 -18.95
N ILE A 52 -30.04 13.52 -17.92
CA ILE A 52 -30.68 13.11 -16.69
C ILE A 52 -30.23 13.99 -15.52
N THR A 53 -31.18 14.57 -14.81
CA THR A 53 -30.95 15.21 -13.52
C THR A 53 -31.51 14.34 -12.40
N VAL A 54 -30.67 14.00 -11.43
CA VAL A 54 -31.09 13.27 -10.23
C VAL A 54 -31.35 14.26 -9.11
N ASP A 55 -32.60 14.36 -8.70
CA ASP A 55 -33.03 15.12 -7.52
C ASP A 55 -33.12 14.15 -6.33
N LEU A 56 -32.23 14.34 -5.35
CA LEU A 56 -32.17 13.56 -4.12
C LEU A 56 -32.55 14.47 -2.97
N ASN A 57 -33.71 14.21 -2.37
CA ASN A 57 -34.13 14.92 -1.18
C ASN A 57 -33.38 14.38 0.04
N THR A 58 -32.55 15.22 0.65
CA THR A 58 -31.73 14.85 1.81
C THR A 58 -32.55 14.61 3.07
N ASP A 59 -33.74 15.19 3.15
CA ASP A 59 -34.63 15.01 4.30
C ASP A 59 -35.40 13.69 4.15
N THR A 60 -36.10 13.47 3.04
CA THR A 60 -36.94 12.26 2.90
C THR A 60 -36.18 11.03 2.39
N GLY A 61 -35.00 11.23 1.79
CA GLY A 61 -34.29 10.17 1.05
C GLY A 61 -34.98 9.79 -0.26
N GLU A 62 -36.01 10.54 -0.69
CA GLU A 62 -36.69 10.32 -1.96
C GLU A 62 -35.77 10.69 -3.13
N VAL A 63 -35.76 9.83 -4.14
CA VAL A 63 -35.01 10.02 -5.38
C VAL A 63 -35.99 10.24 -6.51
N ARG A 64 -35.82 11.33 -7.25
CA ARG A 64 -36.54 11.63 -8.48
C ARG A 64 -35.57 11.80 -9.64
N ILE A 65 -35.95 11.25 -10.78
CA ILE A 65 -35.18 11.32 -12.01
C ILE A 65 -35.94 12.22 -12.96
N ILE A 66 -35.33 13.36 -13.29
CA ILE A 66 -35.89 14.36 -14.17
C ILE A 66 -35.18 14.28 -15.52
N LYS A 67 -35.94 14.03 -16.59
CA LYS A 67 -35.50 14.09 -17.98
C LYS A 67 -36.38 15.09 -18.72
N ASP A 68 -35.81 16.06 -19.42
CA ASP A 68 -36.56 17.11 -20.14
C ASP A 68 -37.64 17.81 -19.29
N LYS A 69 -37.34 18.08 -18.02
CA LYS A 69 -38.27 18.67 -17.02
C LYS A 69 -39.47 17.79 -16.64
N LYS A 70 -39.47 16.52 -17.04
CA LYS A 70 -40.49 15.53 -16.65
C LYS A 70 -39.90 14.52 -15.68
N ASP A 71 -40.66 14.17 -14.66
CA ASP A 71 -40.33 13.07 -13.77
C ASP A 71 -40.55 11.74 -14.52
N VAL A 72 -39.46 11.00 -14.71
CA VAL A 72 -39.41 9.71 -15.42
C VAL A 72 -39.01 8.56 -14.48
N THR A 73 -39.15 8.77 -13.17
CA THR A 73 -38.76 7.80 -12.15
C THR A 73 -39.55 6.49 -12.31
N PRO A 74 -38.88 5.35 -12.53
CA PRO A 74 -39.55 4.06 -12.63
C PRO A 74 -40.18 3.65 -11.30
N ALA A 75 -41.30 2.92 -11.37
CA ALA A 75 -41.90 2.31 -10.19
C ALA A 75 -40.91 1.32 -9.54
N GLY A 76 -40.64 1.47 -8.23
CA GLY A 76 -39.71 0.62 -7.49
C GLY A 76 -38.24 1.03 -7.58
N PHE A 77 -37.90 2.10 -8.33
CA PHE A 77 -36.52 2.59 -8.44
C PHE A 77 -35.92 2.99 -7.08
N GLY A 78 -36.75 3.35 -6.09
CA GLY A 78 -36.30 3.64 -4.73
C GLY A 78 -35.49 2.51 -4.07
N ARG A 79 -35.81 1.24 -4.37
CA ARG A 79 -35.04 0.09 -3.85
C ARG A 79 -33.64 0.01 -4.48
N ILE A 80 -33.57 0.20 -5.80
CA ILE A 80 -32.30 0.25 -6.55
C ILE A 80 -31.46 1.43 -6.07
N ALA A 81 -32.12 2.56 -5.82
CA ALA A 81 -31.48 3.75 -5.31
C ALA A 81 -30.87 3.55 -3.92
N ALA A 82 -31.62 2.96 -2.99
CA ALA A 82 -31.12 2.64 -1.65
C ALA A 82 -29.91 1.68 -1.69
N GLN A 83 -29.96 0.63 -2.52
CA GLN A 83 -28.84 -0.31 -2.67
C GLN A 83 -27.61 0.36 -3.28
N THR A 84 -27.81 1.18 -4.31
CA THR A 84 -26.74 1.94 -4.97
C THR A 84 -26.12 2.93 -3.99
N ALA A 85 -26.93 3.70 -3.26
CA ALA A 85 -26.46 4.65 -2.26
C ALA A 85 -25.59 3.96 -1.19
N LYS A 86 -26.03 2.82 -0.65
CA LYS A 86 -25.23 2.02 0.30
C LYS A 86 -23.88 1.62 -0.29
N GLN A 87 -23.85 1.16 -1.54
CA GLN A 87 -22.61 0.76 -2.19
C GLN A 87 -21.66 1.95 -2.39
N VAL A 88 -22.19 3.09 -2.83
CA VAL A 88 -21.42 4.32 -3.07
C VAL A 88 -20.86 4.87 -1.77
N ILE A 89 -21.64 4.88 -0.69
CA ILE A 89 -21.17 5.29 0.64
C ILE A 89 -19.99 4.41 1.08
N LEU A 90 -20.12 3.09 0.97
CA LEU A 90 -19.04 2.16 1.32
C LEU A 90 -17.80 2.33 0.44
N GLN A 91 -17.98 2.64 -0.84
CA GLN A 91 -16.86 2.95 -1.75
C GLN A 91 -16.16 4.24 -1.33
N LYS A 92 -16.93 5.31 -1.08
CA LYS A 92 -16.38 6.61 -0.69
C LYS A 92 -15.61 6.55 0.61
N ILE A 93 -16.12 5.78 1.59
CA ILE A 93 -15.40 5.52 2.85
C ILE A 93 -14.04 4.89 2.58
N ARG A 94 -13.99 3.85 1.75
CA ARG A 94 -12.74 3.16 1.43
C ARG A 94 -11.76 4.05 0.66
N GLU A 95 -12.26 4.94 -0.20
CA GLU A 95 -11.43 5.90 -0.93
C GLU A 95 -10.78 6.91 0.03
N THR A 96 -11.58 7.58 0.86
CA THR A 96 -11.06 8.55 1.83
C THR A 96 -10.10 7.90 2.83
N GLU A 97 -10.41 6.70 3.32
CA GLU A 97 -9.50 5.94 4.18
C GLU A 97 -8.17 5.66 3.47
N LYS A 98 -8.20 5.26 2.20
CA LYS A 98 -6.99 5.00 1.41
C LYS A 98 -6.16 6.26 1.22
N ASP A 99 -6.78 7.40 0.91
CA ASP A 99 -6.07 8.66 0.67
C ASP A 99 -5.26 9.09 1.90
N VAL A 100 -5.88 9.04 3.09
CA VAL A 100 -5.21 9.34 4.37
C VAL A 100 -4.04 8.38 4.63
N ILE A 101 -4.24 7.08 4.36
CA ILE A 101 -3.18 6.09 4.52
C ILE A 101 -2.01 6.36 3.57
N ILE A 102 -2.30 6.71 2.31
CA ILE A 102 -1.27 7.01 1.31
C ILE A 102 -0.45 8.23 1.73
N GLU A 103 -1.07 9.29 2.23
CA GLU A 103 -0.36 10.45 2.77
C GLU A 103 0.57 10.05 3.93
N GLU A 104 0.11 9.16 4.83
CA GLU A 104 0.94 8.63 5.91
C GLU A 104 2.17 7.88 5.36
N TYR A 105 1.99 7.03 4.34
CA TYR A 105 3.10 6.27 3.75
C TYR A 105 4.02 7.12 2.86
N LYS A 106 3.52 8.20 2.25
CA LYS A 106 4.34 9.20 1.52
C LYS A 106 5.41 9.80 2.45
N SER A 107 5.06 10.07 3.71
CA SER A 107 6.03 10.56 4.72
C SER A 107 7.07 9.51 5.14
N LYS A 108 6.77 8.22 4.95
CA LYS A 108 7.62 7.08 5.30
C LYS A 108 8.41 6.53 4.10
N LEU A 109 8.37 7.22 2.95
CA LEU A 109 9.15 6.83 1.78
C LEU A 109 10.64 6.69 2.12
N GLY A 110 11.23 5.62 1.61
CA GLY A 110 12.61 5.27 1.89
C GLY A 110 12.86 4.75 3.30
N THR A 111 11.86 4.46 4.13
CA THR A 111 12.09 3.81 5.44
C THR A 111 11.94 2.30 5.38
N ILE A 112 12.47 1.60 6.39
CA ILE A 112 12.26 0.16 6.55
C ILE A 112 11.00 -0.06 7.36
N MET A 113 10.09 -0.87 6.83
CA MET A 113 8.89 -1.33 7.52
C MET A 113 8.86 -2.85 7.64
N SER A 114 8.15 -3.34 8.64
CA SER A 114 7.88 -4.76 8.78
C SER A 114 6.50 -5.05 8.21
N GLY A 115 6.41 -6.04 7.32
CA GLY A 115 5.16 -6.56 6.79
C GLY A 115 5.10 -8.08 6.85
N THR A 116 3.92 -8.62 6.62
CA THR A 116 3.69 -10.07 6.57
C THR A 116 3.27 -10.46 5.17
N VAL A 117 3.84 -11.53 4.61
CA VAL A 117 3.44 -12.02 3.29
C VAL A 117 1.99 -12.49 3.35
N PHE A 118 1.11 -11.78 2.64
CA PHE A 118 -0.31 -12.10 2.58
C PHE A 118 -0.61 -13.07 1.44
N ARG A 119 -0.06 -12.81 0.26
CA ARG A 119 -0.29 -13.62 -0.94
C ARG A 119 0.89 -13.56 -1.90
N ILE A 120 1.00 -14.57 -2.76
CA ILE A 120 1.96 -14.62 -3.87
C ILE A 120 1.16 -14.89 -5.15
N GLU A 121 1.20 -13.97 -6.12
CA GLU A 121 0.46 -14.03 -7.38
C GLU A 121 1.43 -13.87 -8.55
N ASN A 122 1.55 -14.87 -9.44
CA ASN A 122 2.44 -14.82 -10.62
C ASN A 122 3.89 -14.39 -10.28
N GLY A 123 4.36 -14.77 -9.09
CA GLY A 123 5.67 -14.38 -8.57
C GLY A 123 5.79 -12.94 -8.07
N VAL A 124 4.73 -12.14 -8.12
CA VAL A 124 4.59 -10.89 -7.36
C VAL A 124 4.16 -11.24 -5.94
N ILE A 125 4.84 -10.68 -4.94
CA ILE A 125 4.53 -10.95 -3.54
C ILE A 125 3.76 -9.75 -2.98
N ILE A 126 2.62 -10.02 -2.38
CA ILE A 126 1.78 -9.03 -1.71
C ILE A 126 2.02 -9.17 -0.21
N LEU A 127 2.47 -8.09 0.41
CA LEU A 127 2.70 -7.99 1.84
C LEU A 127 1.63 -7.13 2.49
N ASP A 128 1.21 -7.51 3.68
CA ASP A 128 0.41 -6.69 4.57
C ASP A 128 1.35 -5.84 5.45
N LEU A 129 1.27 -4.52 5.32
CA LEU A 129 2.02 -3.53 6.10
C LEU A 129 1.21 -3.03 7.32
N GLY A 130 0.06 -3.65 7.61
CA GLY A 130 -0.85 -3.34 8.72
C GLY A 130 -2.04 -2.50 8.28
N LYS A 131 -1.80 -1.31 7.71
CA LYS A 131 -2.87 -0.42 7.22
C LYS A 131 -3.07 -0.50 5.70
N ALA A 132 -2.05 -0.91 4.96
CA ALA A 132 -2.05 -0.99 3.51
C ALA A 132 -1.34 -2.26 3.02
N HIS A 133 -1.58 -2.60 1.77
CA HIS A 133 -0.85 -3.66 1.09
C HIS A 133 0.35 -3.09 0.33
N GLY A 134 1.51 -3.72 0.53
CA GLY A 134 2.72 -3.48 -0.24
C GLY A 134 2.92 -4.57 -1.29
N ILE A 135 3.45 -4.18 -2.44
CA ILE A 135 3.75 -5.07 -3.55
C ILE A 135 5.26 -5.16 -3.70
N LEU A 136 5.78 -6.39 -3.67
CA LEU A 136 7.17 -6.72 -3.89
C LEU A 136 7.30 -7.41 -5.26
N PRO A 137 7.58 -6.65 -6.33
CA PRO A 137 7.73 -7.20 -7.68
C PRO A 137 8.99 -8.07 -7.79
N GLN A 138 9.02 -9.00 -8.74
CA GLN A 138 10.14 -9.93 -8.93
C GLN A 138 11.49 -9.22 -9.09
N SER A 139 11.52 -8.06 -9.75
CA SER A 139 12.75 -7.27 -9.94
C SER A 139 13.35 -6.72 -8.64
N GLU A 140 12.55 -6.61 -7.58
CA GLU A 140 12.94 -6.07 -6.29
C GLU A 140 13.07 -7.16 -5.20
N GLN A 141 12.87 -8.42 -5.59
CA GLN A 141 13.05 -9.61 -4.75
C GLN A 141 14.51 -10.04 -4.72
N VAL A 142 14.91 -10.68 -3.63
CA VAL A 142 16.23 -11.32 -3.51
C VAL A 142 16.05 -12.78 -3.92
N GLU A 143 16.66 -13.18 -5.04
CA GLU A 143 16.51 -14.53 -5.61
C GLU A 143 16.90 -15.65 -4.63
N ALA A 144 17.90 -15.40 -3.78
CA ALA A 144 18.37 -16.37 -2.81
C ALA A 144 17.42 -16.56 -1.59
N GLU A 145 16.41 -15.70 -1.43
CA GLU A 145 15.50 -15.74 -0.30
C GLU A 145 14.20 -16.47 -0.65
N GLN A 146 13.80 -17.41 0.20
CA GLN A 146 12.52 -18.10 0.04
C GLN A 146 11.42 -17.31 0.76
N TYR A 147 10.47 -16.80 -0.02
CA TYR A 147 9.29 -16.13 0.49
C TYR A 147 8.14 -17.12 0.72
N ARG A 148 7.63 -17.18 1.95
CA ARG A 148 6.51 -18.05 2.34
C ARG A 148 5.31 -17.22 2.78
N LEU A 149 4.10 -17.75 2.57
CA LEU A 149 2.88 -17.13 3.09
C LEU A 149 2.96 -16.99 4.62
N ASN A 150 2.38 -15.91 5.15
CA ASN A 150 2.38 -15.53 6.57
C ASN A 150 3.77 -15.31 7.17
N GLN A 151 4.83 -15.24 6.36
CA GLN A 151 6.16 -14.91 6.83
C GLN A 151 6.26 -13.41 7.10
N ARG A 152 6.80 -13.04 8.26
CA ARG A 152 7.11 -11.64 8.58
C ARG A 152 8.47 -11.27 8.02
N LEU A 153 8.53 -10.16 7.29
CA LEU A 153 9.71 -9.67 6.58
C LEU A 153 9.88 -8.17 6.84
N LYS A 154 11.13 -7.71 6.91
CA LYS A 154 11.46 -6.29 6.81
C LYS A 154 11.61 -5.93 5.33
N VAL A 155 10.98 -4.84 4.89
CA VAL A 155 11.02 -4.37 3.51
C VAL A 155 11.30 -2.87 3.48
N PHE A 156 11.93 -2.41 2.41
CA PHE A 156 12.15 -0.99 2.15
C PHE A 156 11.00 -0.44 1.32
N ILE A 157 10.44 0.70 1.73
CA ILE A 157 9.44 1.38 0.89
C ILE A 157 10.20 2.16 -0.19
N LYS A 158 10.12 1.68 -1.43
CA LYS A 158 10.84 2.25 -2.57
C LYS A 158 10.06 3.39 -3.21
N ASP A 159 8.81 3.13 -3.55
CA ASP A 159 7.97 4.06 -4.31
C ASP A 159 6.48 3.80 -4.03
N ILE A 160 5.63 4.77 -4.34
CA ILE A 160 4.17 4.65 -4.25
C ILE A 160 3.61 5.05 -5.62
N LYS A 161 2.97 4.10 -6.31
CA LYS A 161 2.39 4.35 -7.64
C LYS A 161 0.89 4.36 -7.58
N GLU A 162 0.29 5.37 -8.19
CA GLU A 162 -1.15 5.47 -8.37
C GLU A 162 -1.53 4.78 -9.68
N THR A 163 -2.17 3.61 -9.60
CA THR A 163 -2.67 2.85 -10.75
C THR A 163 -4.19 2.99 -10.84
N SER A 164 -4.77 2.73 -12.01
CA SER A 164 -6.23 2.74 -12.21
C SER A 164 -7.02 1.79 -11.30
N ARG A 165 -6.36 0.79 -10.70
CA ARG A 165 -6.95 -0.15 -9.73
C ARG A 165 -6.75 0.28 -8.27
N GLY A 166 -6.08 1.41 -8.05
CA GLY A 166 -5.75 1.95 -6.75
C GLY A 166 -4.26 2.23 -6.61
N THR A 167 -3.90 2.79 -5.46
CA THR A 167 -2.53 3.11 -5.12
C THR A 167 -1.80 1.88 -4.59
N GLU A 168 -0.65 1.60 -5.16
CA GLU A 168 0.19 0.46 -4.88
C GLU A 168 1.50 0.95 -4.23
N ILE A 169 1.79 0.45 -3.03
CA ILE A 169 3.05 0.73 -2.34
C ILE A 169 4.08 -0.28 -2.83
N ILE A 170 5.07 0.17 -3.59
CA ILE A 170 6.15 -0.69 -4.07
C ILE A 170 7.19 -0.80 -2.96
N VAL A 171 7.41 -2.04 -2.53
CA VAL A 171 8.43 -2.36 -1.55
C VAL A 171 9.56 -3.14 -2.21
N SER A 172 10.75 -3.01 -1.66
CA SER A 172 11.96 -3.68 -2.15
C SER A 172 12.73 -4.35 -1.04
N ARG A 173 13.42 -5.44 -1.39
CA ARG A 173 14.45 -6.07 -0.56
C ARG A 173 15.82 -6.11 -1.24
N ALA A 174 15.88 -5.91 -2.55
CA ALA A 174 17.11 -5.88 -3.32
C ALA A 174 17.76 -4.48 -3.38
N ASP A 175 17.02 -3.42 -3.01
CA ASP A 175 17.51 -2.05 -3.12
C ASP A 175 18.76 -1.78 -2.25
N PRO A 176 19.80 -1.09 -2.77
CA PRO A 176 20.99 -0.75 -1.99
C PRO A 176 20.69 0.04 -0.72
N ASP A 177 19.66 0.89 -0.73
CA ASP A 177 19.31 1.73 0.42
C ASP A 177 18.64 0.93 1.54
N PHE A 178 18.02 -0.22 1.22
CA PHE A 178 17.54 -1.16 2.23
C PHE A 178 18.68 -1.64 3.12
N ILE A 179 19.82 -2.00 2.52
CA ILE A 179 20.98 -2.52 3.25
C ILE A 179 21.58 -1.44 4.15
N LYS A 180 21.75 -0.20 3.63
CA LYS A 180 22.27 0.92 4.43
C LYS A 180 21.43 1.17 5.67
N LYS A 181 20.11 1.27 5.51
CA LYS A 181 19.19 1.51 6.64
C LYS A 181 19.08 0.32 7.58
N LEU A 182 19.23 -0.90 7.08
CA LEU A 182 19.26 -2.09 7.92
C LEU A 182 20.49 -2.09 8.82
N PHE A 183 21.65 -1.65 8.30
CA PHE A 183 22.87 -1.49 9.10
C PHE A 183 22.77 -0.35 10.11
N GLU A 184 22.18 0.79 9.76
CA GLU A 184 21.93 1.91 10.70
C GLU A 184 21.08 1.47 11.89
N GLN A 185 20.05 0.62 11.68
CA GLN A 185 19.21 0.09 12.76
C GLN A 185 19.95 -0.92 13.66
N GLU A 186 20.82 -1.74 13.09
CA GLU A 186 21.44 -2.84 13.81
C GLU A 186 22.79 -2.47 14.48
N VAL A 187 23.46 -1.41 14.00
CA VAL A 187 24.75 -0.93 14.52
C VAL A 187 24.63 0.54 14.93
N PRO A 188 24.22 0.83 16.17
CA PRO A 188 24.03 2.20 16.65
C PRO A 188 25.32 3.05 16.61
N GLU A 189 26.50 2.43 16.57
CA GLU A 189 27.80 3.12 16.46
C GLU A 189 27.96 3.89 15.12
N ILE A 190 27.34 3.39 14.04
CA ILE A 190 27.33 4.04 12.71
C ILE A 190 26.44 5.30 12.75
N ALA A 191 25.30 5.24 13.45
CA ALA A 191 24.40 6.39 13.61
C ALA A 191 25.06 7.56 14.37
N SER A 192 26.00 7.26 15.27
CA SER A 192 26.78 8.26 16.03
C SER A 192 28.02 8.81 15.30
N GLY A 193 28.25 8.45 14.03
CA GLY A 193 29.36 8.99 13.23
C GLY A 193 30.70 8.25 13.39
N GLY A 194 30.69 7.01 13.91
CA GLY A 194 31.88 6.16 13.95
C GLY A 194 32.40 5.85 12.54
N LYS A 195 33.67 6.17 12.27
CA LYS A 195 34.31 5.97 10.96
C LYS A 195 34.21 4.51 10.51
N LEU A 196 33.42 4.25 9.47
CA LEU A 196 33.43 2.98 8.73
C LEU A 196 34.79 2.78 8.04
N ILE A 197 35.48 1.69 8.40
CA ILE A 197 36.70 1.27 7.72
C ILE A 197 36.30 0.78 6.33
N ARG A 198 36.94 1.35 5.30
CA ARG A 198 36.67 1.16 3.85
C ARG A 198 36.57 -0.30 3.35
N SER A 199 36.94 -1.29 4.17
CA SER A 199 36.92 -2.71 3.84
C SER A 199 35.53 -3.34 3.78
N GLU A 200 34.51 -2.78 4.46
CA GLU A 200 33.16 -3.38 4.49
C GLU A 200 32.25 -2.96 3.33
N ALA A 201 32.57 -1.87 2.62
CA ALA A 201 31.85 -1.46 1.41
C ALA A 201 31.94 -2.51 0.28
N VAL A 202 32.97 -3.37 0.30
CA VAL A 202 33.14 -4.48 -0.66
C VAL A 202 32.26 -5.69 -0.29
N LEU A 203 31.99 -5.90 1.00
CA LEU A 203 31.08 -6.96 1.46
C LEU A 203 29.63 -6.65 1.09
N VAL A 204 29.22 -5.37 1.14
CA VAL A 204 27.87 -4.93 0.74
C VAL A 204 27.55 -5.30 -0.71
N LYS A 205 28.51 -5.14 -1.64
CA LYS A 205 28.33 -5.48 -3.08
C LYS A 205 28.23 -6.98 -3.37
N LYS A 206 28.87 -7.83 -2.56
CA LYS A 206 28.87 -9.29 -2.73
C LYS A 206 27.71 -9.96 -1.99
N VAL A 207 27.28 -9.36 -0.88
CA VAL A 207 26.21 -9.89 -0.01
C VAL A 207 24.82 -9.41 -0.45
N SER A 208 24.72 -8.27 -1.15
CA SER A 208 23.46 -7.80 -1.78
C SER A 208 22.84 -8.84 -2.74
N ALA A 209 23.65 -9.73 -3.30
CA ALA A 209 23.19 -10.76 -4.23
C ALA A 209 22.74 -12.08 -3.57
N SER A 210 23.11 -12.35 -2.31
CA SER A 210 23.05 -13.73 -1.78
C SER A 210 22.23 -13.96 -0.52
N ASN A 211 21.94 -12.94 0.32
CA ASN A 211 20.90 -12.92 1.36
C ASN A 211 21.19 -11.80 2.39
N PRO A 212 20.30 -10.81 2.60
CA PRO A 212 20.53 -9.70 3.55
C PRO A 212 20.58 -10.15 5.03
N LEU A 213 19.96 -11.28 5.39
CA LEU A 213 20.07 -11.85 6.75
C LEU A 213 21.43 -12.50 7.02
N SER A 214 22.14 -12.95 5.98
CA SER A 214 23.52 -13.48 6.14
C SER A 214 24.53 -12.36 6.41
N ALA A 215 24.28 -11.16 5.86
CA ALA A 215 25.09 -9.96 6.11
C ALA A 215 25.17 -9.62 7.60
N LYS A 216 24.04 -9.77 8.30
CA LYS A 216 23.88 -9.54 9.74
C LYS A 216 24.79 -10.44 10.58
N PHE A 217 25.03 -11.68 10.14
CA PHE A 217 25.92 -12.62 10.83
C PHE A 217 27.40 -12.31 10.58
N LEU A 218 27.76 -11.91 9.37
CA LEU A 218 29.16 -11.68 9.01
C LEU A 218 29.72 -10.40 9.66
N VAL A 219 28.95 -9.32 9.68
CA VAL A 219 29.39 -8.03 10.24
C VAL A 219 29.44 -8.06 11.77
N ARG A 220 28.48 -8.71 12.44
CA ARG A 220 28.60 -8.93 13.89
C ARG A 220 29.86 -9.70 14.26
N ARG A 221 30.29 -10.65 13.42
CA ARG A 221 31.48 -11.46 13.69
C ARG A 221 32.78 -10.68 13.43
N SER A 222 32.82 -9.77 12.44
CA SER A 222 33.99 -8.91 12.16
C SER A 222 34.17 -7.78 13.18
N ILE A 223 33.07 -7.20 13.68
CA ILE A 223 33.12 -6.14 14.69
C ILE A 223 33.46 -6.70 16.09
N LEU A 224 32.92 -7.88 16.44
CA LEU A 224 33.11 -8.47 17.78
C LEU A 224 34.43 -9.26 17.93
N PHE A 225 35.05 -9.68 16.82
CA PHE A 225 36.38 -10.29 16.83
C PHE A 225 37.32 -9.44 15.97
N PRO A 226 38.15 -8.57 16.56
CA PRO A 226 39.25 -7.97 15.82
C PRO A 226 40.09 -9.11 15.25
N ILE A 227 40.28 -9.12 13.94
CA ILE A 227 41.18 -10.04 13.25
C ILE A 227 42.54 -9.90 13.96
N PRO A 228 43.13 -10.98 14.51
CA PRO A 228 44.45 -10.88 15.10
C PRO A 228 45.39 -10.40 14.00
N GLN A 229 46.01 -9.25 14.21
CA GLN A 229 47.03 -8.70 13.33
C GLN A 229 48.14 -9.75 13.29
N VAL A 230 48.19 -10.56 12.22
CA VAL A 230 49.31 -11.47 12.01
C VAL A 230 50.53 -10.57 11.80
N PRO A 231 51.55 -10.61 12.67
CA PRO A 231 52.73 -9.79 12.49
C PRO A 231 53.37 -10.15 11.15
N ARG A 232 53.70 -9.13 10.36
CA ARG A 232 54.24 -9.25 8.98
C ARG A 232 55.58 -9.99 8.86
N ASN A 233 56.10 -10.62 9.92
CA ASN A 233 57.47 -11.11 10.00
C ASN A 233 57.64 -12.59 10.41
N SER A 234 56.60 -13.43 10.28
CA SER A 234 56.73 -14.87 10.54
C SER A 234 56.55 -15.72 9.28
N LEU A 235 57.29 -15.38 8.22
CA LEU A 235 57.53 -16.26 7.07
C LEU A 235 59.01 -16.62 7.04
N LEU A 236 59.42 -17.57 7.89
CA LEU A 236 60.63 -18.38 7.75
C LEU A 236 60.52 -19.51 8.79
N GLN A 237 60.93 -20.73 8.40
CA GLN A 237 60.89 -22.01 9.14
C GLN A 237 59.48 -22.65 9.26
N VAL A 238 59.19 -23.91 8.89
CA VAL A 238 59.98 -25.11 8.55
C VAL A 238 59.11 -26.00 7.65
N TYR A 239 59.64 -26.56 6.55
CA TYR A 239 59.15 -27.83 6.00
C TYR A 239 60.37 -28.74 5.83
N PRO A 240 60.40 -29.96 6.40
CA PRO A 240 61.45 -30.92 6.09
C PRO A 240 61.22 -31.50 4.69
N ARG A 241 62.29 -31.61 3.91
CA ARG A 241 62.29 -32.37 2.65
C ARG A 241 62.26 -33.87 2.98
N PRO A 242 61.44 -34.69 2.31
CA PRO A 242 61.60 -36.13 2.37
C PRO A 242 62.82 -36.56 1.53
N VAL A 243 63.53 -37.56 2.04
CA VAL A 243 64.63 -38.29 1.39
C VAL A 243 64.06 -39.22 0.33
#